data_AF-A0A1N7IUJ3-F1
#
_entry.id   AF-A0A1N7IUJ3-F1
#
_cell.length_a   1.000
_cell.length_b   1.000
_cell.length_c   1.000
_cell.angle_alpha   90.00
_cell.angle_beta   90.00
_cell.angle_gamma   90.00
#
_symmetry.space_group_name_H-M   'P 1'
#
loop_
_entity.id
_entity.type
_entity.pdbx_description
1 polymer ?
#
loop_
_entity_poly.entity_id
_entity_poly.type
_entity_poly.pdbx_seq_one_letter_code
_entity_poly.pdbx_strand_id
1 'polypeptide(L)'
;MQDDPKLYHNSLYKKLYSVFDAPPEKRPKIITGFLDNWEKFLLKEDIPMMNSDDHDRPGCGWTGYWCYPAAALVAALNIDDSTFIDHEFYPTDLMFACAPYRGEPVILPPIVDAPEPLPPAPKRKPKRQPAPALLIPFTEVFDQLAATLPESLQNTLWNQMITWLKEEYEGDTLDAIDFIYALNGGEVGAELNSRFKRTLMLHVDWKDDESALHFTQQMARTVGIDALFEPDPLSLNAPERVWEVLFIFNEWLAPQGWCVLPLNLGDDAYHACLVSAQSEEEVRTLLESTGFSLHTFTAGKPF
;
A
#
# COMPACT_ATOMS: atom_id res chain seq x y z
N MET A 1 5.17 0.88 35.86
CA MET A 1 6.11 1.77 35.16
C MET A 1 5.61 1.79 33.74
N GLN A 2 5.02 2.90 33.31
CA GLN A 2 4.53 3.05 31.94
C GLN A 2 5.78 3.40 31.13
N ASP A 3 6.19 2.52 30.22
CA ASP A 3 7.37 2.76 29.39
C ASP A 3 7.12 4.00 28.53
N ASP A 4 8.01 4.98 28.64
CA ASP A 4 8.00 6.18 27.81
C ASP A 4 8.06 5.76 26.33
N PRO A 5 7.24 6.32 25.44
CA PRO A 5 7.24 5.94 24.03
C PRO A 5 8.65 6.14 23.46
N LYS A 6 9.20 5.06 22.88
CA LYS A 6 10.58 5.02 22.38
C LYS A 6 10.69 5.90 21.13
N LEU A 7 11.22 7.11 21.31
CA LEU A 7 11.56 8.01 20.21
C LEU A 7 12.79 7.49 19.45
N TYR A 8 12.58 7.00 18.23
CA TYR A 8 13.67 6.79 17.26
C TYR A 8 14.27 8.15 16.85
N HIS A 9 15.59 8.23 16.67
CA HIS A 9 16.33 9.48 16.43
C HIS A 9 16.04 10.59 17.47
N ASN A 10 16.06 10.22 18.76
CA ASN A 10 15.79 11.12 19.89
C ASN A 10 16.64 12.41 19.85
N SER A 11 17.92 12.33 19.45
CA SER A 11 18.82 13.49 19.30
C SER A 11 18.29 14.54 18.31
N LEU A 12 17.61 14.09 17.25
CA LEU A 12 17.02 14.96 16.23
C LEU A 12 15.75 15.62 16.75
N TYR A 13 14.74 14.80 17.06
CA TYR A 13 13.40 15.33 17.27
C TYR A 13 13.18 15.91 18.66
N LYS A 14 14.03 15.62 19.66
CA LYS A 14 13.84 16.12 21.04
C LYS A 14 13.72 17.64 21.13
N LYS A 15 14.46 18.39 20.32
CA LYS A 15 14.35 19.85 20.28
C LYS A 15 13.02 20.29 19.66
N LEU A 16 12.58 19.59 18.62
CA LEU A 16 11.34 19.86 17.94
C LEU A 16 10.12 19.56 18.85
N TYR A 17 10.15 18.45 19.60
CA TYR A 17 9.11 18.08 20.57
C TYR A 17 8.90 19.09 21.69
N SER A 18 9.90 19.93 22.01
CA SER A 18 9.71 21.01 23.00
C SER A 18 8.62 22.02 22.62
N VAL A 19 8.17 22.02 21.36
CA VAL A 19 7.06 22.85 20.88
C VAL A 19 5.73 22.55 21.58
N PHE A 20 5.50 21.30 22.00
CA PHE A 20 4.24 20.90 22.68
C PHE A 20 4.10 21.57 24.04
N ASP A 21 5.20 21.68 24.78
CA ASP A 21 5.26 22.30 26.11
C ASP A 21 5.44 23.82 26.03
N ALA A 22 5.79 24.36 24.86
CA ALA A 22 6.05 25.77 24.68
C ALA A 22 4.75 26.59 24.61
N PRO A 23 4.71 27.77 25.25
CA PRO A 23 3.67 28.77 25.01
C PRO A 23 3.53 29.10 23.51
N PRO A 24 2.30 29.36 22.99
CA PRO A 24 2.05 29.58 21.56
C PRO A 24 3.00 30.58 20.90
N GLU A 25 3.31 31.69 21.58
CA GLU A 25 4.19 32.76 21.11
C GLU A 25 5.66 32.34 20.93
N LYS A 26 6.08 31.24 21.54
CA LYS A 26 7.45 30.71 21.41
C LYS A 26 7.57 29.63 20.34
N ARG A 27 6.44 29.03 19.92
CA ARG A 27 6.43 27.91 18.98
C ARG A 27 7.01 28.26 17.61
N PRO A 28 6.68 29.41 16.97
CA PRO A 28 7.29 29.80 15.70
C PRO A 28 8.81 29.79 15.75
N LYS A 29 9.39 30.34 16.82
CA LYS A 29 10.85 30.41 16.99
C LYS A 29 11.51 29.04 17.15
N ILE A 30 10.81 28.09 17.80
CA ILE A 30 11.29 26.71 17.93
C ILE A 30 11.31 26.03 16.55
N ILE A 31 10.24 26.22 15.76
CA ILE A 31 10.14 25.70 14.40
C ILE A 31 11.23 26.28 13.50
N THR A 32 11.38 27.62 13.46
CA THR A 32 12.44 28.27 12.66
C THR A 32 13.83 27.78 13.06
N GLY A 33 14.13 27.70 14.36
CA GLY A 33 15.43 27.20 14.82
C GLY A 33 15.67 25.73 14.46
N PHE A 34 14.62 24.92 14.30
CA PHE A 34 14.74 23.56 13.78
C PHE A 34 15.02 23.54 12.28
N LEU A 35 14.28 24.35 11.51
CA LEU A 35 14.45 24.51 10.06
C LEU A 35 15.86 25.00 9.70
N ASP A 36 16.39 25.99 10.45
CA ASP A 36 17.76 26.52 10.29
C ASP A 36 18.86 25.44 10.43
N ASN A 37 18.54 24.31 11.07
CA ASN A 37 19.47 23.22 11.34
C ASN A 37 19.09 21.92 10.62
N TRP A 38 18.06 21.93 9.78
CA TRP A 38 17.48 20.74 9.16
C TRP A 38 18.49 19.91 8.36
N GLU A 39 19.17 20.54 7.41
CA GLU A 39 20.21 19.91 6.59
C GLU A 39 21.33 19.30 7.46
N LYS A 40 21.82 20.05 8.46
CA LYS A 40 22.86 19.59 9.39
C LYS A 40 22.42 18.38 10.20
N PHE A 41 21.13 18.31 10.53
CA PHE A 41 20.57 17.18 11.25
C PHE A 41 20.52 15.92 10.39
N LEU A 42 20.07 16.04 9.14
CA LEU A 42 20.02 14.93 8.20
C LEU A 42 21.42 14.36 7.93
N LEU A 43 22.39 15.24 7.64
CA LEU A 43 23.78 14.85 7.42
C LEU A 43 24.45 14.19 8.63
N LYS A 44 24.04 14.57 9.85
CA LYS A 44 24.64 14.06 11.08
C LYS A 44 24.04 12.72 11.52
N GLU A 45 22.73 12.56 11.39
CA GLU A 45 22.00 11.41 11.92
C GLU A 45 21.89 10.25 10.92
N ASP A 46 22.39 10.43 9.68
CA ASP A 46 22.45 9.42 8.62
C ASP A 46 21.12 8.67 8.47
N ILE A 47 20.05 9.45 8.34
CA ILE A 47 18.69 8.90 8.31
C ILE A 47 18.47 8.22 6.96
N PRO A 48 18.18 6.90 6.93
CA PRO A 48 17.97 6.19 5.68
C PRO A 48 16.88 6.87 4.84
N MET A 49 17.15 7.04 3.55
CA MET A 49 16.22 7.62 2.56
C MET A 49 15.88 9.12 2.76
N MET A 50 16.54 9.84 3.69
CA MET A 50 16.38 11.29 3.85
C MET A 50 17.67 12.04 3.53
N ASN A 51 18.07 11.96 2.26
CA ASN A 51 19.26 12.63 1.75
C ASN A 51 18.88 14.02 1.23
N SER A 52 19.33 15.08 1.91
CA SER A 52 19.12 16.46 1.46
C SER A 52 19.64 16.69 0.05
N ASP A 53 20.72 16.02 -0.35
CA ASP A 53 21.46 16.31 -1.59
C ASP A 53 20.93 15.55 -2.82
N ASP A 54 20.00 14.61 -2.64
CA ASP A 54 19.48 13.79 -3.75
C ASP A 54 18.50 14.56 -4.66
N HIS A 55 17.96 15.70 -4.21
CA HIS A 55 17.05 16.53 -5.00
C HIS A 55 17.69 17.13 -6.27
N ASP A 56 19.02 17.26 -6.32
CA ASP A 56 19.77 17.74 -7.49
C ASP A 56 20.00 16.64 -8.54
N ARG A 57 19.66 15.38 -8.24
CA ARG A 57 19.86 14.23 -9.13
C ARG A 57 18.60 13.96 -9.97
N PRO A 58 18.70 13.93 -11.31
CA PRO A 58 17.57 13.58 -12.17
C PRO A 58 17.03 12.17 -11.83
N GLY A 59 15.73 12.07 -11.55
CA GLY A 59 15.07 10.80 -11.24
C GLY A 59 15.09 10.39 -9.75
N CYS A 60 15.75 11.16 -8.88
CA CYS A 60 15.66 10.98 -7.44
C CYS A 60 14.47 11.77 -6.85
N GLY A 61 13.89 11.26 -5.77
CA GLY A 61 12.81 11.94 -5.05
C GLY A 61 13.32 13.11 -4.21
N TRP A 62 12.42 13.97 -3.75
CA TRP A 62 12.71 15.09 -2.84
C TRP A 62 12.81 14.66 -1.36
N THR A 63 13.14 13.38 -1.13
CA THR A 63 13.12 12.75 0.19
C THR A 63 14.30 13.25 1.03
N GLY A 64 14.02 14.17 1.95
CA GLY A 64 15.04 14.81 2.81
C GLY A 64 15.18 16.33 2.57
N TYR A 65 14.72 16.85 1.42
CA TYR A 65 14.76 18.30 1.18
C TYR A 65 13.74 19.04 2.06
N TRP A 66 12.48 18.59 2.02
CA TRP A 66 11.41 19.19 2.82
C TRP A 66 11.39 18.68 4.27
N CYS A 67 11.26 19.60 5.22
CA CYS A 67 11.10 19.30 6.63
C CYS A 67 9.62 19.03 7.00
N TYR A 68 9.10 17.88 6.57
CA TYR A 68 7.73 17.47 6.90
C TYR A 68 7.40 17.40 8.41
N PRO A 69 8.32 16.99 9.31
CA PRO A 69 8.04 17.01 10.74
C PRO A 69 7.72 18.41 11.29
N ALA A 70 8.39 19.45 10.80
CA ALA A 70 8.10 20.83 11.20
C ALA A 70 6.72 21.27 10.68
N ALA A 71 6.41 20.98 9.42
CA ALA A 71 5.11 21.27 8.82
C ALA A 71 3.95 20.56 9.54
N ALA A 72 4.13 19.28 9.90
CA ALA A 72 3.14 18.51 10.64
C ALA A 72 2.81 19.14 12.00
N LEU A 73 3.81 19.62 12.74
CA LEU A 73 3.59 20.30 14.02
C LEU A 73 2.92 21.67 13.87
N VAL A 74 3.28 22.42 12.82
CA VAL A 74 2.61 23.68 12.49
C VAL A 74 1.12 23.44 12.21
N ALA A 75 0.79 22.43 11.42
CA ALA A 75 -0.60 22.07 11.13
C ALA A 75 -1.33 21.60 12.40
N ALA A 76 -0.74 20.65 13.15
CA ALA A 76 -1.36 20.04 14.32
C ALA A 76 -1.61 21.02 15.48
N LEU A 77 -0.68 21.96 15.69
CA LEU A 77 -0.76 22.94 16.78
C LEU A 77 -1.28 24.31 16.33
N ASN A 78 -1.68 24.43 15.06
CA ASN A 78 -2.13 25.67 14.42
C ASN A 78 -1.15 26.84 14.70
N ILE A 79 0.13 26.61 14.46
CA ILE A 79 1.19 27.60 14.67
C ILE A 79 1.13 28.63 13.53
N ASP A 80 1.22 29.91 13.86
CA ASP A 80 1.40 30.98 12.87
C ASP A 80 2.78 30.83 12.20
N ASP A 81 2.77 30.50 10.90
CA ASP A 81 3.97 30.30 10.08
C ASP A 81 4.33 31.51 9.22
N SER A 82 3.62 32.63 9.36
CA SER A 82 3.84 33.83 8.53
C SER A 82 5.28 34.34 8.54
N THR A 83 6.03 34.12 9.63
CA THR A 83 7.43 34.57 9.76
C THR A 83 8.45 33.62 9.13
N PHE A 84 8.07 32.40 8.75
CA PHE A 84 8.97 31.40 8.18
C PHE A 84 8.35 30.63 6.99
N ILE A 85 7.24 31.13 6.45
CA ILE A 85 6.53 30.50 5.33
C ILE A 85 7.40 30.37 4.08
N ASP A 86 8.37 31.26 3.89
CA ASP A 86 9.30 31.26 2.75
C ASP A 86 10.65 30.57 3.08
N HIS A 87 10.73 29.83 4.19
CA HIS A 87 11.97 29.14 4.56
C HIS A 87 12.27 28.00 3.58
N GLU A 88 13.51 27.88 3.11
CA GLU A 88 13.95 26.96 2.05
C GLU A 88 13.50 25.50 2.25
N PHE A 89 13.68 24.95 3.45
CA PHE A 89 13.26 23.57 3.76
C PHE A 89 11.79 23.42 4.19
N TYR A 90 11.01 24.51 4.22
CA TYR A 90 9.62 24.46 4.64
C TYR A 90 8.71 24.22 3.43
N PRO A 91 7.81 23.21 3.46
CA PRO A 91 7.01 22.84 2.29
C PRO A 91 5.83 23.82 2.10
N THR A 92 6.13 25.03 1.64
CA THR A 92 5.21 26.17 1.52
C THR A 92 3.94 25.83 0.76
N ASP A 93 4.05 25.22 -0.42
CA ASP A 93 2.90 24.91 -1.27
C ASP A 93 1.94 23.91 -0.61
N LEU A 94 2.48 22.86 0.03
CA LEU A 94 1.71 21.92 0.83
C LEU A 94 0.99 22.65 1.95
N MET A 95 1.70 23.55 2.62
CA MET A 95 1.19 24.28 3.76
C MET A 95 0.10 25.29 3.37
N PHE A 96 0.18 25.91 2.19
CA PHE A 96 -0.94 26.67 1.62
C PHE A 96 -2.14 25.79 1.31
N ALA A 97 -1.94 24.60 0.73
CA ALA A 97 -3.03 23.66 0.47
C ALA A 97 -3.69 23.15 1.77
N CYS A 98 -2.92 23.02 2.85
CA CYS A 98 -3.41 22.62 4.17
C CYS A 98 -4.12 23.75 4.94
N ALA A 99 -3.92 25.02 4.58
CA ALA A 99 -4.43 26.18 5.33
C ALA A 99 -5.94 26.13 5.66
N PRO A 100 -6.84 25.67 4.76
CA PRO A 100 -8.27 25.55 5.06
C PRO A 100 -8.62 24.57 6.19
N TYR A 101 -7.70 23.66 6.53
CA TYR A 101 -7.89 22.57 7.49
C TYR A 101 -7.20 22.83 8.84
N ARG A 102 -6.55 23.97 9.02
CA ARG A 102 -5.86 24.30 10.28
C ARG A 102 -6.80 25.00 11.27
N GLY A 103 -6.66 24.68 12.56
CA GLY A 103 -7.29 25.43 13.66
C GLY A 103 -8.62 24.91 14.19
N GLU A 104 -9.35 24.10 13.41
CA GLU A 104 -10.46 23.30 13.91
C GLU A 104 -10.02 21.83 13.89
N PRO A 105 -10.38 20.99 14.89
CA PRO A 105 -10.18 19.57 14.78
C PRO A 105 -10.83 19.12 13.47
N VAL A 106 -10.05 18.52 12.58
CA VAL A 106 -10.62 17.77 11.47
C VAL A 106 -11.35 16.60 12.12
N ILE A 107 -12.64 16.79 12.42
CA ILE A 107 -13.55 15.69 12.68
C ILE A 107 -13.67 15.03 11.32
N LEU A 108 -12.80 14.05 11.09
CA LEU A 108 -12.98 13.13 9.98
C LEU A 108 -14.42 12.63 10.11
N PRO A 109 -15.22 12.67 9.03
CA PRO A 109 -16.54 12.08 9.09
C PRO A 109 -16.37 10.67 9.66
N PRO A 110 -17.26 10.22 10.58
CA PRO A 110 -17.23 8.84 11.02
C PRO A 110 -17.12 7.97 9.78
N ILE A 111 -16.15 7.04 9.78
CA ILE A 111 -16.03 6.05 8.71
C ILE A 111 -17.42 5.50 8.52
N VAL A 112 -17.99 5.71 7.35
CA VAL A 112 -19.39 5.36 7.09
C VAL A 112 -19.50 3.86 7.36
N ASP A 113 -20.31 3.47 8.35
CA ASP A 113 -20.43 2.07 8.83
C ASP A 113 -20.82 1.08 7.71
N ALA A 114 -21.30 1.59 6.58
CA ALA A 114 -21.53 0.82 5.37
C ALA A 114 -20.45 1.16 4.32
N PRO A 115 -19.67 0.17 3.82
CA PRO A 115 -18.76 0.41 2.72
C PRO A 115 -19.54 0.92 1.50
N GLU A 116 -19.07 2.03 0.90
CA GLU A 116 -19.67 2.56 -0.33
C GLU A 116 -19.76 1.47 -1.39
N PRO A 117 -20.83 1.35 -2.21
CA PRO A 117 -20.90 0.33 -3.26
C PRO A 117 -19.68 0.38 -4.19
N LEU A 118 -19.22 -0.78 -4.68
CA LEU A 118 -18.13 -0.81 -5.64
C LEU A 118 -18.50 0.00 -6.90
N PRO A 119 -17.59 0.83 -7.43
CA PRO A 119 -17.81 1.53 -8.68
C PRO A 119 -18.25 0.54 -9.78
N PRO A 120 -19.26 0.90 -10.60
CA PRO A 120 -19.78 0.00 -11.61
C PRO A 120 -18.71 -0.27 -12.68
N ALA A 121 -18.60 -1.53 -13.10
CA ALA A 121 -17.73 -1.90 -14.20
C ALA A 121 -18.21 -1.27 -15.53
N PRO A 122 -17.29 -1.00 -16.48
CA PRO A 122 -17.66 -0.45 -17.77
C PRO A 122 -18.66 -1.34 -18.52
N LYS A 123 -19.78 -0.76 -18.98
CA LYS A 123 -20.78 -1.52 -19.78
C LYS A 123 -20.21 -2.04 -21.10
N ARG A 124 -19.27 -1.29 -21.69
CA ARG A 124 -18.59 -1.69 -22.92
C ARG A 124 -17.49 -2.68 -22.57
N LYS A 125 -17.63 -3.89 -23.08
CA LYS A 125 -16.60 -4.94 -22.99
C LYS A 125 -15.59 -4.72 -24.12
N PRO A 126 -14.31 -4.41 -23.82
CA PRO A 126 -13.30 -4.41 -24.85
C PRO A 126 -13.14 -5.82 -25.41
N LYS A 127 -12.76 -5.93 -26.68
CA LYS A 127 -12.41 -7.22 -27.27
C LYS A 127 -11.09 -7.68 -26.63
N ARG A 128 -11.08 -8.90 -26.09
CA ARG A 128 -9.86 -9.53 -25.58
C ARG A 128 -8.86 -9.71 -26.73
N GLN A 129 -7.63 -9.23 -26.53
CA GLN A 129 -6.54 -9.48 -27.46
C GLN A 129 -6.15 -10.97 -27.41
N PRO A 130 -5.67 -11.56 -28.54
CA PRO A 130 -5.17 -12.92 -28.51
C PRO A 130 -3.95 -13.04 -27.58
N ALA A 131 -3.79 -14.19 -26.94
CA ALA A 131 -2.64 -14.46 -26.09
C ALA A 131 -1.34 -14.35 -26.90
N PRO A 132 -0.38 -13.49 -26.51
CA PRO A 132 0.97 -13.56 -27.06
C PRO A 132 1.62 -14.88 -26.62
N ALA A 133 2.64 -15.34 -27.36
CA ALA A 133 3.31 -16.62 -27.09
C ALA A 133 3.74 -16.77 -25.62
N LEU A 134 4.24 -15.69 -25.01
CA LEU A 134 4.66 -15.63 -23.61
C LEU A 134 3.53 -15.95 -22.60
N LEU A 135 2.28 -15.59 -22.90
CA LEU A 135 1.14 -15.77 -22.00
C LEU A 135 0.33 -17.04 -22.28
N ILE A 136 0.62 -17.78 -23.35
CA ILE A 136 -0.10 -19.03 -23.66
C ILE A 136 -0.08 -20.01 -22.47
N PRO A 137 1.07 -20.26 -21.80
CA PRO A 137 1.11 -21.19 -20.66
C PRO A 137 0.27 -20.73 -19.46
N PHE A 138 0.03 -19.43 -19.32
CA PHE A 138 -0.63 -18.83 -18.16
C PHE A 138 -2.07 -18.38 -18.45
N THR A 139 -2.62 -18.69 -19.62
CA THR A 139 -3.96 -18.21 -20.00
C THR A 139 -5.04 -18.75 -19.06
N GLU A 140 -4.95 -20.03 -18.70
CA GLU A 140 -5.91 -20.65 -17.78
C GLU A 140 -5.73 -20.14 -16.34
N VAL A 141 -4.48 -19.93 -15.90
CA VAL A 141 -4.18 -19.29 -14.60
C VAL A 141 -4.83 -17.92 -14.54
N PHE A 142 -4.62 -17.09 -15.57
CA PHE A 142 -5.26 -15.78 -15.65
C PHE A 142 -6.79 -15.89 -15.58
N ASP A 143 -7.41 -16.79 -16.35
CA ASP A 143 -8.86 -16.91 -16.42
C ASP A 143 -9.45 -17.31 -15.05
N GLN A 144 -8.79 -18.19 -14.31
CA GLN A 144 -9.19 -18.58 -12.95
C GLN A 144 -9.06 -17.43 -11.96
N LEU A 145 -7.94 -16.70 -11.97
CA LEU A 145 -7.74 -15.55 -11.09
C LEU A 145 -8.75 -14.44 -11.39
N ALA A 146 -8.89 -14.09 -12.67
CA ALA A 146 -9.75 -13.02 -13.15
C ALA A 146 -11.26 -13.31 -13.03
N ALA A 147 -11.66 -14.56 -12.77
CA ALA A 147 -13.06 -14.99 -12.71
C ALA A 147 -13.91 -14.20 -11.70
N THR A 148 -13.29 -13.65 -10.66
CA THR A 148 -13.94 -12.80 -9.64
C THR A 148 -14.36 -11.42 -10.18
N LEU A 149 -13.79 -10.98 -11.31
CA LEU A 149 -14.07 -9.69 -11.91
C LEU A 149 -15.22 -9.76 -12.91
N PRO A 150 -15.98 -8.66 -13.11
CA PRO A 150 -16.86 -8.52 -14.27
C PRO A 150 -16.09 -8.68 -15.60
N GLU A 151 -16.67 -9.36 -16.58
CA GLU A 151 -16.03 -9.67 -17.88
C GLU A 151 -15.41 -8.45 -18.60
N SER A 152 -16.03 -7.26 -18.47
CA SER A 152 -15.47 -6.03 -19.02
C SER A 152 -14.12 -5.68 -18.41
N LEU A 153 -13.94 -5.91 -17.11
CA LEU A 153 -12.69 -5.67 -16.39
C LEU A 153 -11.68 -6.80 -16.63
N GLN A 154 -12.12 -8.05 -16.76
CA GLN A 154 -11.24 -9.16 -17.16
C GLN A 154 -10.56 -8.87 -18.51
N ASN A 155 -11.32 -8.45 -19.51
CA ASN A 155 -10.77 -8.14 -20.83
C ASN A 155 -9.89 -6.89 -20.82
N THR A 156 -10.22 -5.88 -20.00
CA THR A 156 -9.35 -4.71 -19.82
C THR A 156 -8.03 -5.13 -19.18
N LEU A 157 -8.07 -5.87 -18.08
CA LEU A 157 -6.90 -6.37 -17.36
C LEU A 157 -5.99 -7.17 -18.30
N TRP A 158 -6.54 -8.15 -19.03
CA TRP A 158 -5.79 -8.94 -20.00
C TRP A 158 -5.09 -8.07 -21.06
N ASN A 159 -5.83 -7.09 -21.60
CA ASN A 159 -5.28 -6.20 -22.61
C ASN A 159 -4.17 -5.30 -22.05
N GLN A 160 -4.29 -4.87 -20.79
CA GLN A 160 -3.28 -4.05 -20.10
C GLN A 160 -2.04 -4.87 -19.74
N MET A 161 -2.18 -6.14 -19.32
CA MET A 161 -1.04 -7.05 -19.16
C MET A 161 -0.25 -7.20 -20.47
N ILE A 162 -0.94 -7.36 -21.61
CA ILE A 162 -0.28 -7.44 -22.92
C ILE A 162 0.43 -6.14 -23.29
N THR A 163 -0.16 -4.99 -22.96
CA THR A 163 0.49 -3.68 -23.16
C THR A 163 1.75 -3.58 -22.31
N TRP A 164 1.66 -3.89 -21.01
CA TRP A 164 2.79 -3.88 -20.09
C TRP A 164 3.92 -4.79 -20.59
N LEU A 165 3.62 -6.02 -21.02
CA LEU A 165 4.62 -6.94 -21.58
C LEU A 165 5.31 -6.41 -22.85
N LYS A 166 4.68 -5.51 -23.61
CA LYS A 166 5.29 -4.91 -24.81
C LYS A 166 6.15 -3.70 -24.49
N GLU A 167 5.79 -2.98 -23.44
CA GLU A 167 6.38 -1.68 -23.10
C GLU A 167 7.50 -1.82 -22.07
N GLU A 168 7.35 -2.74 -21.10
CA GLU A 168 8.20 -2.82 -19.91
C GLU A 168 8.95 -4.15 -19.77
N TYR A 169 8.52 -5.22 -20.45
CA TYR A 169 9.14 -6.54 -20.32
C TYR A 169 10.14 -6.83 -21.45
N GLU A 170 11.38 -7.12 -21.08
CA GLU A 170 12.48 -7.39 -22.04
C GLU A 170 12.85 -8.88 -22.14
N GLY A 171 12.16 -9.77 -21.41
CA GLY A 171 12.46 -11.20 -21.37
C GLY A 171 11.92 -12.00 -22.56
N ASP A 172 12.63 -13.07 -22.92
CA ASP A 172 12.23 -14.00 -24.00
C ASP A 172 11.29 -15.11 -23.52
N THR A 173 11.17 -15.32 -22.21
CA THR A 173 10.35 -16.37 -21.57
C THR A 173 9.76 -15.84 -20.29
N LEU A 174 8.48 -16.12 -20.05
CA LEU A 174 7.78 -15.72 -18.83
C LEU A 174 7.78 -16.88 -17.82
N ASP A 175 8.29 -16.65 -16.61
CA ASP A 175 8.07 -17.57 -15.49
C ASP A 175 6.90 -17.12 -14.60
N ALA A 176 6.67 -17.81 -13.48
CA ALA A 176 5.58 -17.50 -12.56
C ALA A 176 5.72 -16.10 -11.93
N ILE A 177 6.94 -15.67 -11.60
CA ILE A 177 7.21 -14.37 -10.99
C ILE A 177 6.96 -13.27 -12.02
N ASP A 178 7.48 -13.45 -13.24
CA ASP A 178 7.27 -12.51 -14.34
C ASP A 178 5.78 -12.38 -14.69
N PHE A 179 5.02 -13.48 -14.63
CA PHE A 179 3.57 -13.46 -14.81
C PHE A 179 2.87 -12.61 -13.74
N ILE A 180 3.26 -12.73 -12.48
CA ILE A 180 2.71 -11.90 -11.38
C ILE A 180 3.06 -10.42 -11.61
N TYR A 181 4.27 -10.09 -12.03
CA TYR A 181 4.62 -8.70 -12.34
C TYR A 181 3.81 -8.15 -13.52
N ALA A 182 3.62 -8.95 -14.57
CA ALA A 182 2.78 -8.58 -15.69
C ALA A 182 1.31 -8.39 -15.25
N LEU A 183 0.80 -9.27 -14.38
CA LEU A 183 -0.56 -9.18 -13.83
C LEU A 183 -0.72 -7.88 -13.03
N ASN A 184 0.22 -7.58 -12.13
CA ASN A 184 0.24 -6.36 -11.34
C ASN A 184 0.31 -5.10 -12.22
N GLY A 185 1.19 -5.08 -13.22
CA GLY A 185 1.24 -4.00 -14.22
C GLY A 185 -0.09 -3.83 -14.95
N GLY A 186 -0.75 -4.94 -15.29
CA GLY A 186 -2.11 -4.97 -15.84
C GLY A 186 -3.16 -4.40 -14.89
N GLU A 187 -3.12 -4.71 -13.59
CA GLU A 187 -4.06 -4.17 -12.59
C GLU A 187 -3.96 -2.65 -12.49
N VAL A 188 -2.72 -2.13 -12.48
CA VAL A 188 -2.43 -0.70 -12.46
C VAL A 188 -2.95 -0.04 -13.75
N GLY A 189 -2.61 -0.59 -14.92
CA GLY A 189 -3.07 -0.05 -16.21
C GLY A 189 -4.59 -0.15 -16.41
N ALA A 190 -5.25 -1.13 -15.79
CA ALA A 190 -6.70 -1.27 -15.80
C ALA A 190 -7.40 -0.42 -14.72
N GLU A 191 -6.63 0.29 -13.88
CA GLU A 191 -7.10 1.11 -12.77
C GLU A 191 -7.99 0.31 -11.78
N LEU A 192 -7.73 -0.99 -11.60
CA LEU A 192 -8.58 -1.87 -10.79
C LEU A 192 -8.68 -1.38 -9.35
N ASN A 193 -7.52 -1.19 -8.69
CA ASN A 193 -7.46 -0.72 -7.32
C ASN A 193 -7.84 0.77 -7.19
N SER A 194 -7.35 1.63 -8.08
CA SER A 194 -7.50 3.08 -7.95
C SER A 194 -8.92 3.56 -8.27
N ARG A 195 -9.47 3.12 -9.41
CA ARG A 195 -10.77 3.58 -9.92
C ARG A 195 -11.91 2.62 -9.63
N PHE A 196 -11.68 1.33 -9.76
CA PHE A 196 -12.75 0.32 -9.63
C PHE A 196 -12.84 -0.31 -8.25
N LYS A 197 -11.88 0.02 -7.35
CA LYS A 197 -11.79 -0.48 -5.97
C LYS A 197 -11.87 -2.00 -5.89
N ARG A 198 -11.24 -2.68 -6.85
CA ARG A 198 -11.18 -4.14 -6.95
C ARG A 198 -9.73 -4.58 -6.89
N THR A 199 -9.46 -5.60 -6.10
CA THR A 199 -8.15 -6.21 -5.89
C THR A 199 -8.26 -7.68 -6.27
N LEU A 200 -7.48 -8.12 -7.25
CA LEU A 200 -7.50 -9.51 -7.70
C LEU A 200 -6.51 -10.35 -6.90
N MET A 201 -5.34 -9.78 -6.67
CA MET A 201 -4.24 -10.38 -5.95
C MET A 201 -3.70 -9.40 -4.93
N LEU A 202 -3.34 -9.93 -3.77
CA LEU A 202 -2.62 -9.21 -2.73
C LEU A 202 -1.15 -9.17 -3.09
N HIS A 203 -0.57 -7.98 -3.06
CA HIS A 203 0.88 -7.76 -3.15
C HIS A 203 1.23 -6.71 -2.09
N VAL A 204 1.80 -7.17 -0.97
CA VAL A 204 2.01 -6.32 0.21
C VAL A 204 3.41 -6.54 0.77
N ASP A 205 4.10 -5.44 1.04
CA ASP A 205 5.39 -5.47 1.75
C ASP A 205 5.22 -6.15 3.11
N TRP A 206 6.15 -7.03 3.48
CA TRP A 206 6.09 -7.79 4.72
C TRP A 206 5.99 -6.96 6.02
N LYS A 207 6.28 -5.65 5.97
CA LYS A 207 6.20 -4.73 7.10
C LYS A 207 4.96 -3.83 7.09
N ASP A 208 4.09 -3.93 6.10
CA ASP A 208 2.96 -3.03 5.92
C ASP A 208 1.61 -3.72 6.17
N ASP A 209 1.30 -3.93 7.45
CA ASP A 209 0.04 -4.56 7.86
C ASP A 209 -1.19 -3.67 7.64
N GLU A 210 -1.04 -2.35 7.59
CA GLU A 210 -2.12 -1.43 7.25
C GLU A 210 -2.57 -1.64 5.80
N SER A 211 -1.62 -1.73 4.87
CA SER A 211 -1.93 -2.11 3.48
C SER A 211 -2.51 -3.52 3.39
N ALA A 212 -2.01 -4.48 4.17
CA ALA A 212 -2.58 -5.83 4.20
C ALA A 212 -4.06 -5.82 4.60
N LEU A 213 -4.42 -5.09 5.65
CA LEU A 213 -5.81 -4.94 6.08
C LEU A 213 -6.67 -4.25 5.01
N HIS A 214 -6.13 -3.19 4.40
CA HIS A 214 -6.83 -2.47 3.35
C HIS A 214 -7.12 -3.34 2.12
N PHE A 215 -6.12 -4.07 1.63
CA PHE A 215 -6.25 -4.91 0.44
C PHE A 215 -7.10 -6.16 0.69
N THR A 216 -7.02 -6.78 1.87
CA THR A 216 -7.90 -7.90 2.22
C THR A 216 -9.37 -7.49 2.23
N GLN A 217 -9.71 -6.33 2.79
CA GLN A 217 -11.06 -5.77 2.69
C GLN A 217 -11.49 -5.51 1.24
N GLN A 218 -10.62 -4.94 0.39
CA GLN A 218 -10.94 -4.76 -1.03
C GLN A 218 -11.10 -6.08 -1.80
N MET A 219 -10.31 -7.11 -1.49
CA MET A 219 -10.44 -8.45 -2.08
C MET A 219 -11.78 -9.09 -1.72
N ALA A 220 -12.18 -9.03 -0.44
CA ALA A 220 -13.49 -9.51 0.00
C ALA A 220 -14.63 -8.82 -0.77
N ARG A 221 -14.55 -7.50 -0.93
CA ARG A 221 -15.53 -6.74 -1.70
C ARG A 221 -15.54 -7.11 -3.18
N THR A 222 -14.38 -7.43 -3.75
CA THR A 222 -14.25 -7.84 -5.16
C THR A 222 -15.07 -9.10 -5.44
N VAL A 223 -15.14 -10.02 -4.48
CA VAL A 223 -15.96 -11.24 -4.56
C VAL A 223 -17.39 -11.09 -4.04
N GLY A 224 -17.81 -9.86 -3.70
CA GLY A 224 -19.18 -9.55 -3.26
C GLY A 224 -19.44 -9.79 -1.78
N ILE A 225 -18.40 -9.83 -0.95
CA ILE A 225 -18.52 -9.84 0.50
C ILE A 225 -18.49 -8.39 1.01
N ASP A 226 -19.64 -7.91 1.48
CA ASP A 226 -19.79 -6.56 2.05
C ASP A 226 -19.56 -6.53 3.58
N ALA A 227 -19.40 -7.69 4.21
CA ALA A 227 -19.08 -7.79 5.62
C ALA A 227 -17.70 -7.19 5.89
N LEU A 228 -17.60 -6.35 6.92
CA LEU A 228 -16.35 -5.71 7.29
C LEU A 228 -15.42 -6.75 7.95
N PHE A 229 -14.21 -6.85 7.42
CA PHE A 229 -13.15 -7.63 8.03
C PHE A 229 -12.41 -6.76 9.04
N GLU A 230 -12.65 -7.00 10.32
CA GLU A 230 -11.95 -6.37 11.44
C GLU A 230 -11.31 -7.49 12.28
N PRO A 231 -10.02 -7.81 12.07
CA PRO A 231 -9.35 -8.75 12.95
C PRO A 231 -9.33 -8.15 14.36
N ASP A 232 -9.68 -8.95 15.37
CA ASP A 232 -9.40 -8.63 16.79
C ASP A 232 -7.93 -8.20 16.92
N PRO A 233 -7.60 -7.25 17.83
CA PRO A 233 -6.38 -6.47 17.75
C PRO A 233 -5.15 -7.34 17.49
N LEU A 234 -4.57 -7.15 16.29
CA LEU A 234 -3.35 -7.83 15.85
C LEU A 234 -2.27 -7.69 16.92
N SER A 235 -1.44 -8.71 17.08
CA SER A 235 -0.36 -8.69 18.07
C SER A 235 0.52 -7.44 17.86
N LEU A 236 0.46 -6.49 18.81
CA LEU A 236 0.87 -5.09 18.62
C LEU A 236 2.36 -4.87 18.29
N ASN A 237 3.21 -5.90 18.29
CA ASN A 237 4.67 -5.77 18.14
C ASN A 237 5.38 -6.93 17.41
N ALA A 238 4.71 -7.70 16.55
CA ALA A 238 5.33 -8.84 15.88
C ALA A 238 5.83 -8.51 14.45
N PRO A 239 6.98 -9.05 14.00
CA PRO A 239 7.43 -8.95 12.60
C PRO A 239 6.57 -9.79 11.62
N GLU A 240 5.50 -10.41 12.11
CA GLU A 240 4.68 -11.41 11.41
C GLU A 240 3.25 -10.91 11.19
N ARG A 241 2.99 -9.60 11.38
CA ARG A 241 1.63 -9.01 11.33
C ARG A 241 0.93 -9.18 9.99
N VAL A 242 1.65 -9.06 8.87
CA VAL A 242 1.05 -9.28 7.54
C VAL A 242 0.58 -10.73 7.41
N TRP A 243 1.39 -11.71 7.85
CA TRP A 243 0.96 -13.10 7.90
C TRP A 243 -0.23 -13.31 8.82
N GLU A 244 -0.24 -12.70 10.02
CA GLU A 244 -1.35 -12.79 10.98
C GLU A 244 -2.66 -12.27 10.35
N VAL A 245 -2.61 -11.12 9.65
CA VAL A 245 -3.74 -10.57 8.89
C VAL A 245 -4.24 -11.57 7.85
N LEU A 246 -3.34 -12.12 7.02
CA LEU A 246 -3.72 -13.05 5.96
C LEU A 246 -4.27 -14.37 6.51
N PHE A 247 -3.72 -14.88 7.60
CA PHE A 247 -4.20 -16.08 8.27
C PHE A 247 -5.60 -15.88 8.84
N ILE A 248 -5.82 -14.80 9.61
CA ILE A 248 -7.15 -14.48 10.17
C ILE A 248 -8.15 -14.19 9.05
N PHE A 249 -7.72 -13.52 7.97
CA PHE A 249 -8.54 -13.28 6.80
C PHE A 249 -8.97 -14.57 6.11
N ASN A 250 -8.06 -15.54 5.96
CA ASN A 250 -8.37 -16.86 5.42
C ASN A 250 -9.41 -17.60 6.30
N GLU A 251 -9.25 -17.60 7.61
CA GLU A 251 -10.21 -18.20 8.55
C GLU A 251 -11.59 -17.52 8.48
N TRP A 252 -11.60 -16.19 8.35
CA TRP A 252 -12.82 -15.39 8.23
C TRP A 252 -13.55 -15.63 6.90
N LEU A 253 -12.82 -15.89 5.81
CA LEU A 253 -13.37 -16.19 4.49
C LEU A 253 -13.92 -17.62 4.36
N ALA A 254 -13.34 -18.59 5.08
CA ALA A 254 -13.72 -19.99 5.01
C ALA A 254 -15.25 -20.25 5.14
N PRO A 255 -15.98 -19.70 6.14
CA PRO A 255 -17.42 -19.87 6.23
C PRO A 255 -18.21 -19.17 5.11
N GLN A 256 -17.56 -18.28 4.35
CA GLN A 256 -18.13 -17.53 3.23
C GLN A 256 -17.89 -18.23 1.87
N GLY A 257 -17.24 -19.41 1.89
CA GLY A 257 -17.00 -20.22 0.70
C GLY A 257 -15.77 -19.81 -0.12
N TRP A 258 -14.85 -19.05 0.48
CA TRP A 258 -13.62 -18.59 -0.14
C TRP A 258 -12.40 -19.02 0.66
N CYS A 259 -11.26 -19.16 0.01
CA CYS A 259 -9.98 -19.41 0.65
C CYS A 259 -8.87 -18.61 -0.02
N VAL A 260 -7.83 -18.32 0.75
CA VAL A 260 -6.66 -17.57 0.31
C VAL A 260 -5.58 -18.56 -0.09
N LEU A 261 -5.04 -18.42 -1.30
CA LEU A 261 -3.88 -19.16 -1.79
C LEU A 261 -2.64 -18.26 -1.73
N PRO A 262 -1.78 -18.41 -0.70
CA PRO A 262 -0.54 -17.65 -0.61
C PRO A 262 0.50 -18.21 -1.60
N LEU A 263 1.05 -17.32 -2.42
CA LEU A 263 2.07 -17.63 -3.41
C LEU A 263 3.46 -17.40 -2.80
N ASN A 264 4.40 -18.29 -3.11
CA ASN A 264 5.81 -18.16 -2.76
C ASN A 264 6.58 -17.75 -4.01
N LEU A 265 6.90 -16.47 -4.13
CA LEU A 265 7.71 -15.94 -5.23
C LEU A 265 9.19 -15.78 -4.84
N GLY A 266 9.55 -16.08 -3.58
CA GLY A 266 10.92 -15.96 -3.10
C GLY A 266 11.43 -14.53 -2.90
N ASP A 267 10.53 -13.55 -2.88
CA ASP A 267 10.82 -12.15 -2.55
C ASP A 267 10.43 -11.83 -1.08
N ASP A 268 10.60 -10.58 -0.67
CA ASP A 268 10.25 -10.08 0.66
C ASP A 268 8.82 -9.51 0.73
N ALA A 269 7.96 -9.85 -0.23
CA ALA A 269 6.57 -9.44 -0.25
C ALA A 269 5.64 -10.64 -0.04
N TYR A 270 4.46 -10.36 0.52
CA TYR A 270 3.38 -11.33 0.57
C TYR A 270 2.54 -11.24 -0.68
N HIS A 271 2.40 -12.37 -1.35
CA HIS A 271 1.56 -12.53 -2.53
C HIS A 271 0.45 -13.53 -2.23
N ALA A 272 -0.79 -13.19 -2.53
CA ALA A 272 -1.89 -14.12 -2.35
C ALA A 272 -3.05 -13.84 -3.30
N CYS A 273 -3.72 -14.89 -3.76
CA CYS A 273 -4.96 -14.77 -4.51
C CYS A 273 -6.14 -15.38 -3.75
N LEU A 274 -7.34 -14.93 -4.11
CA LEU A 274 -8.59 -15.42 -3.55
C LEU A 274 -9.26 -16.38 -4.52
N VAL A 275 -9.63 -17.56 -4.04
CA VAL A 275 -10.32 -18.57 -4.85
C VAL A 275 -11.54 -19.12 -4.12
N SER A 276 -12.52 -19.60 -4.88
CA SER A 276 -13.65 -20.30 -4.29
C SER A 276 -13.15 -21.58 -3.62
N ALA A 277 -13.64 -21.86 -2.41
CA ALA A 277 -13.30 -23.09 -1.69
C ALA A 277 -13.66 -24.36 -2.49
N GLN A 278 -14.61 -24.27 -3.42
CA GLN A 278 -15.00 -25.39 -4.29
C GLN A 278 -13.95 -25.68 -5.38
N SER A 279 -13.17 -24.68 -5.79
CA SER A 279 -12.18 -24.78 -6.86
C SER A 279 -10.74 -24.75 -6.33
N GLU A 280 -10.53 -24.77 -5.01
CA GLU A 280 -9.20 -24.61 -4.41
C GLU A 280 -8.20 -25.64 -4.95
N GLU A 281 -8.55 -26.93 -4.90
CA GLU A 281 -7.65 -28.02 -5.29
C GLU A 281 -7.30 -27.96 -6.79
N GLU A 282 -8.29 -27.62 -7.62
CA GLU A 282 -8.11 -27.43 -9.06
C GLU A 282 -7.17 -26.25 -9.36
N VAL A 283 -7.41 -25.10 -8.74
CA VAL A 283 -6.60 -23.89 -8.96
C VAL A 283 -5.19 -24.07 -8.40
N ARG A 284 -5.04 -24.73 -7.24
CA ARG A 284 -3.73 -25.07 -6.67
C ARG A 284 -2.94 -25.95 -7.63
N THR A 285 -3.56 -27.01 -8.15
CA THR A 285 -2.91 -27.93 -9.10
C THR A 285 -2.50 -27.19 -10.37
N LEU A 286 -3.36 -26.30 -10.88
CA LEU A 286 -3.06 -25.47 -12.04
C LEU A 286 -1.86 -24.55 -11.80
N LEU A 287 -1.84 -23.84 -10.67
CA LEU A 287 -0.71 -22.97 -10.27
C LEU A 287 0.59 -23.78 -10.16
N GLU A 288 0.59 -24.89 -9.44
CA GLU A 288 1.79 -25.73 -9.30
C GLU A 288 2.28 -26.28 -10.65
N SER A 289 1.35 -26.71 -11.52
CA SER A 289 1.70 -27.22 -12.86
C SER A 289 2.26 -26.16 -13.80
N THR A 290 2.01 -24.88 -13.51
CA THR A 290 2.51 -23.71 -14.27
C THR A 290 3.73 -23.06 -13.62
N GLY A 291 4.31 -23.70 -12.59
CA GLY A 291 5.59 -23.30 -12.00
C GLY A 291 5.46 -22.42 -10.75
N PHE A 292 4.25 -22.16 -10.24
CA PHE A 292 4.07 -21.46 -8.98
C PHE A 292 4.42 -22.37 -7.79
N SER A 293 5.04 -21.79 -6.77
CA SER A 293 5.15 -22.40 -5.45
C SER A 293 4.11 -21.75 -4.54
N LEU A 294 3.49 -22.52 -3.63
CA LEU A 294 2.51 -22.01 -2.68
C LEU A 294 2.96 -22.25 -1.24
N HIS A 295 2.59 -21.33 -0.35
CA HIS A 295 2.68 -21.55 1.09
C HIS A 295 1.42 -22.25 1.63
N THR A 296 1.47 -22.72 2.87
CA THR A 296 0.34 -23.42 3.52
C THR A 296 0.10 -22.87 4.91
N PHE A 297 -1.02 -22.17 5.12
CA PHE A 297 -1.40 -21.63 6.43
C PHE A 297 -1.32 -22.68 7.52
N THR A 298 -0.43 -22.42 8.49
CA THR A 298 -0.22 -23.27 9.65
C THR A 298 -0.39 -22.42 10.90
N ALA A 299 -1.35 -22.76 11.76
CA ALA A 299 -1.65 -21.99 12.95
C ALA A 299 -0.38 -21.75 13.80
N GLY A 300 -0.13 -20.48 14.13
CA GLY A 300 1.02 -20.03 14.91
C GLY A 300 2.37 -20.20 14.23
N LYS A 301 2.42 -20.36 12.90
CA LYS A 301 3.65 -20.47 12.13
C LYS A 301 3.57 -19.63 10.84
N PRO A 302 4.23 -18.46 10.81
CA PRO A 302 4.52 -17.73 9.59
C PRO A 302 5.37 -18.57 8.64
N PHE A 303 5.38 -18.17 7.37
CA PHE A 303 6.16 -18.83 6.32
C PHE A 303 7.56 -18.26 6.20
#